data_AF-A0A0T6DTE0-F1
#
_entry.id   AF-A0A0T6DTE0-F1
#
_cell.length_a   1.000
_cell.length_b   1.000
_cell.length_c   1.000
_cell.angle_alpha   90.00
_cell.angle_beta   90.00
_cell.angle_gamma   90.00
#
_symmetry.space_group_name_H-M   'P 1'
#
loop_
_entity.id
_entity.type
_entity.pdbx_description
1 polymer ?
#
loop_
_entity_poly.entity_id
_entity_poly.type
_entity_poly.pdbx_seq_one_letter_code
_entity_poly.pdbx_strand_id
1 'polypeptide(L)'
;MQVLAKVYTPLSLANSGYIAGAGAGIVTVQGKPASRKIWLLDAVTMAVEQVATSLKNGHYLFLGLDPAKEYLVMVRDHKKEYEPFAWDYVKPANDLTIAEQQTLWQTWQT
;
A
#
# COMPACT_ATOMS: atom_id res chain seq x y z
N MET A 1 23.13 -19.73 -11.27
CA MET A 1 22.88 -18.40 -10.67
C MET A 1 21.52 -18.47 -10.02
N GLN A 2 21.45 -18.73 -8.71
CA GLN A 2 20.18 -18.83 -8.00
C GLN A 2 19.62 -17.42 -7.86
N VAL A 3 18.54 -17.14 -8.59
CA VAL A 3 17.68 -16.02 -8.25
C VAL A 3 16.97 -16.42 -6.96
N LEU A 4 17.42 -15.89 -5.82
CA LEU A 4 16.64 -15.90 -4.59
C LEU A 4 15.40 -15.05 -4.86
N ALA A 5 14.33 -15.70 -5.30
CA ALA A 5 13.09 -15.04 -5.70
C ALA A 5 12.49 -14.33 -4.48
N LYS A 6 12.36 -13.00 -4.61
CA LYS A 6 11.57 -12.05 -3.81
C LYS A 6 10.55 -12.73 -2.89
N VAL A 7 10.87 -12.84 -1.61
CA VAL A 7 9.88 -13.11 -0.56
C VAL A 7 9.14 -11.81 -0.33
N TYR A 8 8.01 -11.62 -1.03
CA TYR A 8 6.99 -10.71 -0.52
C TYR A 8 6.26 -11.50 0.56
N THR A 9 6.35 -11.03 1.80
CA THR A 9 5.77 -11.71 2.97
C THR A 9 4.34 -12.14 2.65
N PRO A 10 3.96 -13.41 2.90
CA PRO A 10 2.58 -13.84 2.70
C PRO A 10 1.66 -12.94 3.53
N LEU A 11 0.51 -12.58 2.96
CA LEU A 11 -0.51 -11.83 3.67
C LEU A 11 -0.83 -12.55 4.99
N SER A 12 -0.44 -11.95 6.12
CA SER A 12 -0.77 -12.46 7.44
C SER A 12 -2.11 -11.90 7.87
N LEU A 13 -3.14 -12.74 7.95
CA LEU A 13 -4.42 -12.36 8.54
C LEU A 13 -4.39 -12.35 10.08
N ALA A 14 -3.22 -12.53 10.70
CA ALA A 14 -3.08 -12.45 12.15
C ALA A 14 -3.32 -11.04 12.68
N ASN A 15 -3.12 -10.02 11.84
CA ASN A 15 -3.36 -8.63 12.18
C ASN A 15 -4.46 -8.05 11.29
N SER A 16 -5.20 -7.06 11.81
CA SER A 16 -6.28 -6.38 11.10
C SER A 16 -5.90 -4.98 10.60
N GLY A 17 -4.64 -4.56 10.72
CA GLY A 17 -4.22 -3.26 10.23
C GLY A 17 -4.27 -3.18 8.70
N TYR A 18 -4.65 -2.02 8.18
CA TYR A 18 -4.66 -1.77 6.74
C TYR A 18 -4.19 -0.35 6.40
N ILE A 19 -3.69 -0.16 5.18
CA ILE A 19 -3.34 1.16 4.63
C ILE A 19 -3.96 1.26 3.24
N ALA A 20 -4.79 2.28 3.02
CA ALA A 20 -5.51 2.48 1.75
C ALA A 20 -5.51 3.93 1.26
N GLY A 21 -4.57 4.75 1.77
CA GLY A 21 -4.63 6.20 1.67
C GLY A 21 -5.58 6.81 2.72
N ALA A 22 -5.36 8.07 3.08
CA ALA A 22 -6.21 8.81 4.02
C ALA A 22 -6.92 9.97 3.30
N GLY A 23 -8.19 10.23 3.61
CA GLY A 23 -8.95 11.37 3.06
C GLY A 23 -9.02 11.36 1.53
N ALA A 24 -8.46 12.40 0.87
CA ALA A 24 -8.40 12.50 -0.60
C ALA A 24 -7.42 11.50 -1.28
N GLY A 25 -6.78 10.62 -0.53
CA GLY A 25 -5.55 9.94 -0.94
C GLY A 25 -5.73 8.69 -1.79
N ILE A 26 -6.16 8.83 -3.04
CA ILE A 26 -5.85 7.87 -4.12
C ILE A 26 -4.53 8.24 -4.79
N VAL A 27 -3.91 7.31 -5.50
CA VAL A 27 -2.79 7.65 -6.39
C VAL A 27 -3.30 8.54 -7.52
N THR A 28 -2.72 9.73 -7.65
CA THR A 28 -3.02 10.67 -8.73
C THR A 28 -1.77 11.14 -9.45
N VAL A 29 -1.95 11.62 -10.68
CA VAL A 29 -0.98 12.38 -11.45
C VAL A 29 -1.71 13.59 -12.02
N GLN A 30 -1.22 14.80 -11.72
CA GLN A 30 -1.87 16.06 -12.10
C GLN A 30 -3.36 16.11 -11.69
N GLY A 31 -3.68 15.64 -10.48
CA GLY A 31 -5.04 15.61 -9.94
C GLY A 31 -5.97 14.56 -10.56
N LYS A 32 -5.50 13.74 -11.51
CA LYS A 32 -6.28 12.64 -12.10
C LYS A 32 -5.86 11.29 -11.52
N PRO A 33 -6.78 10.35 -11.29
CA PRO A 33 -6.44 9.01 -10.84
C PRO A 33 -5.40 8.34 -11.74
N ALA A 34 -4.48 7.60 -11.13
CA ALA A 34 -3.41 6.92 -11.84
C ALA A 34 -3.06 5.57 -11.21
N SER A 35 -2.73 4.60 -12.07
CA SER A 35 -2.16 3.33 -11.65
C SER A 35 -0.64 3.46 -11.50
N ARG A 36 -0.12 3.25 -10.29
CA ARG A 36 1.32 3.25 -9.97
C ARG A 36 1.65 2.13 -9.00
N LYS A 37 2.91 1.71 -9.03
CA LYS A 37 3.46 0.75 -8.07
C LYS A 37 3.76 1.46 -6.75
N ILE A 38 3.28 0.88 -5.67
CA ILE A 38 3.39 1.38 -4.31
C ILE A 38 4.17 0.36 -3.50
N TRP A 39 5.14 0.85 -2.76
CA TRP A 39 6.01 0.07 -1.90
C TRP A 39 5.65 0.39 -0.47
N LEU A 40 5.44 -0.65 0.32
CA LEU A 40 5.28 -0.56 1.76
C LEU A 40 6.52 -1.15 2.41
N LEU A 41 7.23 -0.34 3.19
CA LEU A 41 8.42 -0.75 3.90
C LEU A 41 8.19 -0.60 5.40
N ASP A 42 8.77 -1.49 6.19
CA ASP A 42 8.87 -1.29 7.64
C ASP A 42 9.73 -0.03 7.90
N ALA A 43 9.21 0.94 8.65
CA ALA A 43 9.84 2.25 8.79
C ALA A 43 11.16 2.22 9.57
N VAL A 44 11.43 1.15 10.32
CA VAL A 44 12.64 0.99 11.13
C VAL A 44 13.73 0.24 10.35
N THR A 45 13.36 -0.88 9.76
CA THR A 45 14.30 -1.81 9.13
C THR A 45 14.47 -1.57 7.63
N MET A 46 13.58 -0.80 7.01
CA MET A 46 13.49 -0.60 5.56
C MET A 46 13.27 -1.91 4.78
N ALA A 47 12.83 -2.98 5.46
CA ALA A 47 12.44 -4.21 4.80
C ALA A 47 11.19 -3.96 3.94
N VAL A 48 11.16 -4.51 2.72
CA VAL A 48 9.96 -4.45 1.86
C VAL A 48 8.95 -5.42 2.42
N GLU A 49 7.88 -4.89 2.99
CA GLU A 49 6.80 -5.67 3.59
C GLU A 49 5.78 -6.10 2.54
N GLN A 50 5.31 -5.15 1.73
CA GLN A 50 4.35 -5.40 0.65
C GLN A 50 4.61 -4.50 -0.55
N VAL A 51 4.16 -4.94 -1.72
CA VAL A 51 4.15 -4.14 -2.94
C VAL A 51 2.79 -4.29 -3.61
N ALA A 52 2.12 -3.17 -3.83
CA ALA A 52 0.83 -3.11 -4.51
C ALA A 52 0.92 -2.29 -5.79
N THR A 53 -0.08 -2.44 -6.65
CA THR A 53 -0.30 -1.52 -7.77
C THR A 53 -1.68 -0.91 -7.58
N SER A 54 -1.77 0.41 -7.58
CA SER A 54 -3.09 1.06 -7.51
C SER A 54 -3.92 0.73 -8.75
N LEU A 55 -5.22 0.66 -8.55
CA LEU A 55 -6.21 0.52 -9.60
C LEU A 55 -6.17 1.71 -10.57
N LYS A 56 -6.88 1.61 -11.70
CA LYS A 56 -6.97 2.72 -12.67
C LYS A 56 -7.63 3.97 -12.07
N ASN A 57 -8.54 3.78 -11.12
CA ASN A 57 -9.17 4.84 -10.33
C ASN A 57 -8.29 5.27 -9.13
N GLY A 58 -7.03 4.85 -9.06
CA GLY A 58 -6.04 5.32 -8.09
C GLY A 58 -6.12 4.65 -6.72
N HIS A 59 -7.18 3.90 -6.42
CA HIS A 59 -7.30 3.18 -5.15
C HIS A 59 -6.26 2.07 -5.00
N TYR A 60 -5.82 1.84 -3.77
CA TYR A 60 -4.92 0.75 -3.41
C TYR A 60 -5.22 0.30 -1.99
N LEU A 61 -4.75 -0.90 -1.62
CA LEU A 61 -4.98 -1.45 -0.30
C LEU A 61 -3.81 -2.36 0.09
N PHE A 62 -3.23 -2.11 1.25
CA PHE A 62 -2.38 -3.03 1.98
C PHE A 62 -3.16 -3.59 3.16
N LEU A 63 -3.10 -4.90 3.37
CA LEU A 63 -3.90 -5.64 4.33
C LEU A 63 -2.99 -6.42 5.29
N GLY A 64 -3.52 -6.83 6.44
CA GLY A 64 -2.80 -7.74 7.34
C GLY A 64 -1.60 -7.11 8.05
N LEU A 65 -1.61 -5.78 8.20
CA LEU A 65 -0.53 -5.02 8.82
C LEU A 65 -0.66 -5.03 10.34
N ASP A 66 0.47 -4.95 11.03
CA ASP A 66 0.48 -4.79 12.48
C ASP A 66 0.15 -3.32 12.84
N PRO A 67 -0.98 -3.03 13.51
CA PRO A 67 -1.37 -1.65 13.82
C PRO A 67 -0.47 -0.99 14.89
N ALA A 68 0.37 -1.76 15.59
CA ALA A 68 1.37 -1.21 16.51
C ALA A 68 2.65 -0.74 15.79
N LYS A 69 2.82 -1.08 14.50
CA LYS A 69 3.98 -0.69 13.69
C LYS A 69 3.72 0.58 12.87
N GLU A 70 4.81 1.14 12.38
CA GLU A 70 4.84 2.26 11.46
C GLU A 70 5.53 1.85 10.16
N TYR A 71 5.06 2.40 9.05
CA TYR A 71 5.50 2.03 7.72
C TYR A 71 5.86 3.24 6.87
N LEU A 72 6.80 3.06 5.96
CA LEU A 72 7.07 3.98 4.87
C LEU A 72 6.26 3.55 3.65
N VAL A 73 5.34 4.41 3.20
CA VAL A 73 4.58 4.23 1.97
C VAL A 73 5.23 5.06 0.88
N MET A 74 5.72 4.41 -0.18
CA MET A 74 6.40 5.10 -1.28
C MET A 74 5.79 4.73 -2.63
N VAL A 75 5.41 5.74 -3.39
CA VAL A 75 4.96 5.62 -4.78
C VAL A 75 6.06 6.12 -5.71
N ARG A 76 6.39 5.33 -6.73
CA ARG A 76 7.37 5.73 -7.75
C ARG A 76 6.70 5.92 -9.10
N ASP A 77 7.08 6.97 -9.81
CA ASP A 77 6.70 7.13 -11.20
C ASP A 77 7.58 6.28 -12.11
N HIS A 78 6.97 5.35 -12.84
CA HIS A 78 7.69 4.46 -13.75
C HIS A 78 8.07 5.15 -15.07
N LYS A 79 7.41 6.27 -15.39
CA LYS A 79 7.68 7.08 -16.59
C LYS A 79 8.83 8.07 -16.39
N LYS A 80 9.27 8.26 -15.15
CA LYS A 80 10.32 9.22 -14.75
C LYS A 80 9.93 10.68 -15.04
N GLU A 81 8.64 10.96 -15.04
CA GLU A 81 8.07 12.30 -15.24
C GLU A 81 8.02 13.07 -13.92
N TYR A 82 7.96 12.35 -12.79
CA TYR A 82 7.79 12.92 -11.46
C TYR A 82 8.72 12.25 -10.44
N GLU A 83 9.05 13.01 -9.40
CA GLU A 83 9.72 12.52 -8.21
C GLU A 83 8.86 11.49 -7.46
N PRO A 84 9.48 10.57 -6.70
CA PRO A 84 8.72 9.69 -5.84
C PRO A 84 8.00 10.49 -4.76
N PHE A 85 6.79 10.04 -4.41
CA PHE A 85 6.08 10.52 -3.24
C PHE A 85 6.22 9.49 -2.13
N ALA A 86 6.58 9.95 -0.94
CA ALA A 86 6.74 9.11 0.23
C ALA A 86 6.02 9.72 1.43
N TRP A 87 5.36 8.85 2.19
CA TRP A 87 4.79 9.16 3.49
C TRP A 87 5.47 8.26 4.51
N ASP A 88 6.18 8.90 5.44
CA ASP A 88 6.93 8.21 6.48
C ASP A 88 6.09 8.06 7.75
N TYR A 89 6.44 7.06 8.57
CA TYR A 89 5.80 6.73 9.83
C TYR A 89 4.26 6.57 9.76
N VAL A 90 3.77 5.99 8.66
CA VAL A 90 2.34 5.74 8.46
C VAL A 90 1.89 4.60 9.37
N LYS A 91 0.94 4.90 10.26
CA LYS A 91 0.27 3.89 11.08
C LYS A 91 -0.89 3.26 10.30
N PRO A 92 -1.03 1.92 10.30
CA PRO A 92 -2.20 1.27 9.74
C PRO A 92 -3.46 1.70 10.48
N ALA A 93 -4.54 1.90 9.74
CA ALA A 93 -5.87 1.97 10.30
C ALA A 93 -6.30 0.59 10.79
N ASN A 94 -7.08 0.53 11.86
CA ASN A 94 -7.51 -0.72 12.51
C ASN A 94 -9.00 -0.69 12.91
N ASP A 95 -9.76 0.21 12.29
CA ASP A 95 -11.19 0.45 12.50
C ASP A 95 -12.09 -0.47 11.66
N LEU A 96 -11.52 -1.21 10.69
CA LEU A 96 -12.23 -2.21 9.87
C LEU A 96 -11.74 -3.63 10.17
N THR A 97 -12.67 -4.58 10.20
CA THR A 97 -12.38 -6.02 10.16
C THR A 97 -11.85 -6.44 8.79
N ILE A 98 -11.22 -7.62 8.71
CA ILE A 98 -10.75 -8.18 7.42
C ILE A 98 -11.89 -8.31 6.40
N ALA A 99 -13.08 -8.72 6.83
CA ALA A 99 -14.23 -8.86 5.95
C ALA A 99 -14.67 -7.49 5.39
N GLU A 100 -14.73 -6.46 6.23
CA GLU A 100 -15.06 -5.09 5.81
C GLU A 100 -14.00 -4.51 4.87
N GLN A 101 -12.72 -4.78 5.13
CA GLN A 101 -11.63 -4.39 4.23
C GLN A 101 -11.76 -5.05 2.84
N GLN A 102 -12.15 -6.33 2.80
CA GLN A 102 -12.41 -7.03 1.53
C GLN A 102 -13.62 -6.45 0.81
N THR A 103 -14.72 -6.18 1.52
CA THR A 103 -15.90 -5.52 0.95
C THR A 103 -15.53 -4.17 0.36
N LEU A 104 -14.78 -3.34 1.10
CA LEU A 104 -14.29 -2.04 0.64
C LEU A 104 -13.48 -2.17 -0.65
N TRP A 105 -12.54 -3.13 -0.70
CA TRP A 105 -11.75 -3.39 -1.91
C TRP A 105 -12.62 -3.74 -3.12
N GLN A 106 -13.69 -4.52 -2.94
CA GLN A 106 -14.62 -4.83 -4.04
C GLN A 106 -15.37 -3.60 -4.54
N THR A 107 -15.75 -2.67 -3.65
CA THR A 107 -16.42 -1.42 -4.06
C THR A 107 -15.55 -0.51 -4.93
N TRP A 108 -14.23 -0.67 -4.89
CA TRP A 108 -13.30 0.12 -5.72
C TRP A 108 -12.98 -0.53 -7.06
N GLN A 109 -13.38 -1.78 -7.28
CA GLN A 109 -13.11 -2.49 -8.53
C GLN A 109 -14.20 -2.34 -9.59
N THR A 110 -15.35 -1.78 -9.21
CA THR A 110 -16.46 -1.44 -10.12
C THR A 110 -16.20 -0.14 -10.85
#